data_AF-A0A1N6K788-F1
#
_entry.id   AF-A0A1N6K788-F1
#
_cell.length_a   1.000
_cell.length_b   1.000
_cell.length_c   1.000
_cell.angle_alpha   90.00
_cell.angle_beta   90.00
_cell.angle_gamma   90.00
#
_symmetry.space_group_name_H-M   'P 1'
#
loop_
_entity.id
_entity.type
_entity.pdbx_description
1 polymer ?
#
loop_
_entity_poly.entity_id
_entity_poly.type
_entity_poly.pdbx_seq_one_letter_code
_entity_poly.pdbx_strand_id
1 'polypeptide(L)'
;MTNDEIKALIVEIRRYAAHRLSDVARGVETPALAALMVEKFGEGIAKATQLLGVEGCSELGREIDRLVREVDPHYPTHLQYRFEARPAGLAINGAAH
;
A
#
# COMPACT_ATOMS: atom_id res chain seq x y z
N MET A 1 -8.69 17.40 -12.26
CA MET A 1 -9.04 17.32 -10.83
C MET A 1 -8.48 18.53 -10.08
N THR A 2 -9.14 19.01 -9.03
CA THR A 2 -8.73 20.07 -8.12
C THR A 2 -7.88 19.50 -6.98
N ASN A 3 -7.22 20.39 -6.23
CA ASN A 3 -6.45 20.04 -5.04
C ASN A 3 -7.31 19.33 -3.96
N ASP A 4 -8.62 19.58 -3.94
CA ASP A 4 -9.53 18.94 -2.99
C ASP A 4 -9.81 17.48 -3.34
N GLU A 5 -9.75 17.11 -4.62
CA GLU A 5 -9.88 15.71 -5.05
C GLU A 5 -8.63 14.90 -4.66
N ILE A 6 -7.42 15.49 -4.69
CA ILE A 6 -6.21 14.84 -4.13
C ILE A 6 -6.36 14.62 -2.62
N LYS A 7 -6.84 15.61 -1.87
CA LYS A 7 -7.12 15.44 -0.44
C LYS A 7 -8.14 14.33 -0.19
N ALA A 8 -9.19 14.23 -1.01
CA ALA A 8 -10.17 13.16 -0.89
C ALA A 8 -9.54 11.77 -1.12
N LEU A 9 -8.66 11.65 -2.12
CA LEU A 9 -7.91 10.40 -2.35
C LEU A 9 -6.95 10.07 -1.21
N ILE A 10 -6.29 11.08 -0.62
CA ILE A 10 -5.46 10.91 0.59
C ILE A 10 -6.29 10.41 1.76
N VAL A 11 -7.49 10.96 1.97
CA VAL A 11 -8.41 10.49 3.02
C VAL A 11 -8.82 9.04 2.78
N GLU A 12 -9.09 8.66 1.53
CA GLU A 12 -9.50 7.30 1.21
C GLU A 12 -8.38 6.28 1.39
N ILE A 13 -7.15 6.57 0.94
CA ILE A 13 -6.01 5.65 1.16
C ILE A 13 -5.68 5.52 2.65
N ARG A 14 -5.82 6.59 3.46
CA ARG A 14 -5.70 6.52 4.93
C ARG A 14 -6.75 5.61 5.55
N ARG A 15 -8.01 5.73 5.13
CA ARG A 15 -9.09 4.86 5.61
C ARG A 15 -8.82 3.40 5.24
N TYR A 16 -8.40 3.15 4.01
CA TYR A 16 -8.05 1.81 3.55
C TYR A 16 -6.92 1.21 4.39
N ALA A 17 -5.84 1.97 4.62
CA ALA A 17 -4.72 1.54 5.46
C ALA A 17 -5.12 1.30 6.92
N ALA A 18 -5.98 2.15 7.50
CA ALA A 18 -6.50 1.96 8.86
C ALA A 18 -7.30 0.66 9.01
N HIS A 19 -8.08 0.27 8.00
CA HIS A 19 -8.77 -1.03 8.00
C HIS A 19 -7.77 -2.19 7.97
N ARG A 20 -6.73 -2.11 7.13
CA ARG A 20 -5.68 -3.14 7.08
C ARG A 20 -4.91 -3.23 8.40
N LEU A 21 -4.58 -2.11 9.04
CA LEU A 21 -3.98 -2.08 10.38
C LEU A 21 -4.89 -2.76 11.43
N SER A 22 -6.20 -2.53 11.37
CA SER A 22 -7.16 -3.20 12.25
C SER A 22 -7.17 -4.71 12.04
N ASP A 23 -7.09 -5.16 10.78
CA ASP A 23 -7.02 -6.56 10.42
C ASP A 23 -5.71 -7.22 10.89
N VAL A 24 -4.59 -6.51 10.79
CA VAL A 24 -3.30 -6.92 11.37
C VAL A 24 -3.40 -7.04 12.90
N ALA A 25 -3.98 -6.04 13.57
CA ALA A 25 -4.13 -6.05 15.04
C ALA A 25 -5.03 -7.20 15.53
N ARG A 26 -5.98 -7.63 14.69
CA ARG A 26 -6.86 -8.79 14.95
C ARG A 26 -6.21 -10.13 14.58
N GLY A 27 -5.03 -10.11 13.97
CA GLY A 27 -4.31 -11.30 13.50
C GLY A 27 -4.93 -11.98 12.29
N VAL A 28 -5.81 -11.29 11.55
CA VAL A 28 -6.43 -11.85 10.33
C VAL A 28 -5.60 -11.58 9.07
N GLU A 29 -4.68 -10.60 9.13
CA GLU A 29 -3.69 -10.30 8.10
C GLU A 29 -2.28 -10.20 8.71
N THR A 30 -1.25 -10.50 7.92
CA THR A 30 0.13 -10.18 8.29
C THR A 30 0.46 -8.74 7.88
N PRO A 31 1.39 -8.05 8.58
CA PRO A 31 1.86 -6.72 8.16
C PRO A 31 2.33 -6.69 6.70
N ALA A 32 3.07 -7.73 6.27
CA ALA A 32 3.60 -7.84 4.91
C ALA A 32 2.48 -7.89 3.84
N LEU A 33 1.41 -8.65 4.09
CA LEU A 33 0.26 -8.74 3.20
C LEU A 33 -0.52 -7.42 3.20
N ALA A 34 -0.80 -6.89 4.38
CA ALA A 34 -1.52 -5.64 4.57
C ALA A 34 -0.84 -4.47 3.83
N ALA A 35 0.48 -4.34 3.99
CA ALA A 35 1.26 -3.29 3.33
C ALA A 35 1.32 -3.47 1.80
N LEU A 36 1.40 -4.71 1.29
CA LEU A 36 1.26 -4.97 -0.14
C LEU A 36 -0.09 -4.48 -0.68
N MET A 37 -1.18 -4.75 0.04
CA MET A 37 -2.51 -4.34 -0.39
C MET A 37 -2.63 -2.81 -0.44
N VAL A 38 -2.11 -2.11 0.57
CA VAL A 38 -2.05 -0.64 0.60
C VAL A 38 -1.20 -0.10 -0.56
N GLU A 39 -0.02 -0.68 -0.78
CA GLU A 39 0.88 -0.31 -1.87
C GLU A 39 0.19 -0.45 -3.23
N LYS A 40 -0.43 -1.59 -3.53
CA LYS A 40 -1.05 -1.83 -4.84
C LYS A 40 -2.32 -1.03 -5.06
N PHE A 41 -3.11 -0.81 -4.03
CA PHE A 41 -4.24 0.12 -4.10
C PHE A 41 -3.76 1.55 -4.35
N GLY A 42 -2.75 2.01 -3.61
CA GLY A 42 -2.14 3.33 -3.76
C GLY A 42 -1.51 3.57 -5.13
N GLU A 43 -0.69 2.62 -5.62
CA GLU A 43 -0.10 2.65 -6.98
C GLU A 43 -1.18 2.79 -8.06
N GLY A 44 -2.29 2.06 -7.92
CA GLY A 44 -3.43 2.14 -8.84
C GLY A 44 -4.06 3.54 -8.86
N ILE A 45 -4.31 4.12 -7.69
CA ILE A 45 -4.84 5.49 -7.57
C ILE A 45 -3.86 6.49 -8.18
N ALA A 46 -2.58 6.42 -7.80
CA ALA A 46 -1.54 7.32 -8.29
C ALA A 46 -1.38 7.24 -9.83
N LYS A 47 -1.51 6.04 -10.39
CA LYS A 47 -1.49 5.84 -11.83
C LYS A 47 -2.70 6.49 -12.51
N ALA A 48 -3.88 6.32 -11.94
CA ALA A 48 -5.11 6.93 -12.48
C ALA A 48 -5.02 8.46 -12.44
N THR A 49 -4.56 9.05 -11.34
CA THR A 49 -4.39 10.52 -11.23
C THR A 49 -3.35 11.05 -12.22
N GLN A 50 -2.26 10.31 -12.43
CA GLN A 50 -1.26 10.67 -13.45
C GLN A 50 -1.88 10.69 -14.86
N LEU A 51 -2.64 9.66 -15.23
CA LEU A 51 -3.27 9.56 -16.56
C LEU A 51 -4.31 10.65 -16.80
N LEU A 52 -4.95 11.14 -15.73
CA LEU A 52 -5.93 12.22 -15.77
C LEU A 52 -5.29 13.63 -15.72
N GLY A 53 -3.96 13.73 -15.77
CA GLY A 53 -3.24 15.01 -15.83
C GLY A 53 -3.35 15.83 -14.55
N VAL A 54 -3.44 15.17 -13.39
CA VAL A 54 -3.73 15.82 -12.11
C VAL A 54 -2.44 16.27 -11.41
N GLU A 55 -2.37 17.56 -11.09
CA GLU A 55 -1.30 18.12 -10.25
C GLU A 55 -1.43 17.62 -8.80
N GLY A 56 -0.30 17.48 -8.09
CA GLY A 56 -0.31 16.99 -6.69
C GLY A 56 -0.11 15.47 -6.52
N CYS A 57 0.13 14.72 -7.60
CA CYS A 57 0.48 13.29 -7.53
C CYS A 57 1.68 12.98 -6.60
N SER A 58 2.59 13.94 -6.40
CA SER A 58 3.73 13.77 -5.50
C SER A 58 3.35 13.74 -4.03
N GLU A 59 2.30 14.44 -3.60
CA GLU A 59 1.81 14.40 -2.23
C GLU A 59 1.12 13.06 -1.94
N LEU A 60 0.26 12.62 -2.87
CA LEU A 60 -0.38 11.32 -2.79
C LEU A 60 0.64 10.18 -2.72
N GLY A 61 1.68 10.21 -3.56
CA GLY A 61 2.77 9.22 -3.53
C GLY A 61 3.49 9.18 -2.19
N ARG A 62 3.85 10.34 -1.62
CA ARG A 62 4.49 10.41 -0.29
C ARG A 62 3.61 9.84 0.81
N GLU A 63 2.30 10.08 0.74
CA GLU A 63 1.36 9.55 1.73
C GLU A 63 1.21 8.03 1.61
N ILE A 64 1.17 7.48 0.38
CA ILE A 64 1.18 6.03 0.14
C ILE A 64 2.44 5.42 0.75
N ASP A 65 3.63 5.96 0.45
CA ASP A 65 4.90 5.47 0.99
C ASP A 65 4.93 5.50 2.52
N ARG A 66 4.38 6.56 3.12
CA ARG A 66 4.27 6.71 4.58
C ARG A 66 3.39 5.61 5.17
N LEU A 67 2.19 5.40 4.59
CA LEU A 67 1.22 4.41 5.06
C LEU A 67 1.74 2.98 4.92
N VAL A 68 2.43 2.66 3.82
CA VAL A 68 3.04 1.34 3.60
C VAL A 68 4.05 1.01 4.71
N ARG A 69 4.91 1.97 5.08
CA ARG A 69 5.89 1.81 6.17
C ARG A 69 5.27 1.81 7.56
N GLU A 70 4.13 2.47 7.73
CA GLU A 70 3.35 2.44 8.97
C GLU A 70 2.72 1.06 9.19
N VAL A 71 2.14 0.49 8.13
CA VAL A 71 1.52 -0.85 8.15
C VAL A 71 2.58 -1.94 8.32
N ASP A 72 3.72 -1.80 7.66
CA ASP A 72 4.83 -2.75 7.72
C ASP A 72 6.17 -2.07 8.00
N PRO A 73 6.60 -2.04 9.28
CA PRO A 73 7.90 -1.51 9.67
C PRO A 73 9.10 -2.24 9.05
N HIS A 74 8.90 -3.46 8.55
CA HIS A 74 9.92 -4.28 7.89
C HIS A 74 9.76 -4.32 6.37
N TYR A 75 9.00 -3.37 5.81
CA TYR A 75 8.65 -3.33 4.39
C TYR A 75 9.82 -3.53 3.42
N PRO A 76 11.01 -2.91 3.60
CA PRO A 76 12.13 -3.15 2.68
C PRO A 76 12.52 -4.64 2.57
N THR A 77 12.52 -5.35 3.69
CA THR A 77 12.82 -6.77 3.76
C THR A 77 11.70 -7.59 3.13
N HIS A 78 10.43 -7.30 3.45
CA HIS A 78 9.31 -8.02 2.85
C HIS A 78 9.17 -7.76 1.35
N LEU A 79 9.49 -6.56 0.88
CA LEU A 79 9.59 -6.24 -0.55
C LEU A 79 10.66 -7.12 -1.23
N GLN A 80 11.83 -7.26 -0.61
CA GLN A 80 12.90 -8.13 -1.11
C GLN A 80 12.43 -9.59 -1.20
N TYR A 81 11.77 -10.12 -0.15
CA TYR A 81 11.24 -11.48 -0.17
C TYR A 81 10.24 -11.70 -1.31
N ARG A 82 9.38 -10.72 -1.61
CA ARG A 82 8.45 -10.80 -2.76
C ARG A 82 9.19 -10.87 -4.10
N PHE A 83 10.31 -10.17 -4.22
CA PHE A 83 11.14 -10.19 -5.43
C PHE A 83 11.89 -11.52 -5.59
N GLU A 84 12.36 -12.09 -4.48
CA GLU A 84 13.11 -13.35 -4.43
C GLU A 84 12.21 -14.59 -4.56
N ALA A 85 10.93 -14.48 -4.18
CA ALA A 85 9.98 -15.59 -4.26
C ALA A 85 9.83 -16.11 -5.71
N ARG A 86 9.96 -17.43 -5.87
CA ARG A 86 9.72 -18.16 -7.13
C ARG A 86 8.73 -19.31 -6.84
N PRO A 87 7.53 -19.30 -7.44
CA PRO A 87 6.94 -18.22 -8.25
C PRO A 87 6.81 -16.93 -7.42
N ALA A 88 6.52 -15.79 -8.07
CA ALA A 88 6.19 -14.53 -7.40
C ALA A 88 4.82 -14.63 -6.68
N GLY A 89 4.72 -15.62 -5.80
CA GLY A 89 3.57 -15.96 -5.01
C GLY A 89 3.66 -15.27 -3.67
N LEU A 90 2.49 -14.96 -3.14
CA LEU A 90 2.37 -14.58 -1.74
C LEU A 90 2.47 -15.87 -0.93
N ALA A 91 3.58 -16.07 -0.22
CA ALA A 91 3.66 -17.11 0.79
C ALA A 91 2.81 -16.66 2.00
N ILE A 92 1.49 -16.84 1.90
CA ILE A 92 0.51 -16.39 2.90
C ILE A 92 0.77 -17.07 4.27
N ASN A 93 1.50 -18.19 4.29
CA ASN A 93 1.82 -19.01 5.45
C ASN A 93 3.34 -19.15 5.74
N GLY A 94 4.20 -18.32 5.13
CA GLY A 94 5.64 -18.30 5.46
C GLY A 94 6.47 -19.48 4.95
N ALA A 95 5.90 -20.38 4.16
CA ALA A 95 6.66 -21.36 3.38
C ALA A 95 6.43 -21.09 1.89
N ALA A 96 7.37 -20.37 1.27
CA ALA A 96 7.50 -20.40 -0.18
C ALA A 96 8.07 -21.78 -0.55
N HIS A 97 7.34 -22.54 -1.36
CA HIS A 97 7.85 -23.71 -2.09
C HIS A 97 8.14 -23.31 -3.54
#